data_AF-A0A168PVC7-F1
#
_entry.id   AF-A0A168PVC7-F1
#
_cell.length_a   1.000
_cell.length_b   1.000
_cell.length_c   1.000
_cell.angle_alpha   90.00
_cell.angle_beta   90.00
_cell.angle_gamma   90.00
#
_symmetry.space_group_name_H-M   'P 1'
#
loop_
_entity.id
_entity.type
_entity.pdbx_description
1 polymer ?
#
loop_
_entity_poly.entity_id
_entity_poly.type
_entity_poly.pdbx_seq_one_letter_code
_entity_poly.pdbx_strand_id
1 'polypeptide(L)'
;MTEEQTAFQKVITRSYTDVDVGSDGIDTAQFLEATDGMINMFDLFGSSAFSVVQSDMSNNVKKIRARFLESPLEYSTLELLMAKEAHLKRRLATEALLWLKRGLDFTAQSLMHSINNPSEELTVSFSLAYDTTLRPHHSFIVRPVFNLAMNACPWRKDFYENIGVQN
;
A
#
# COMPACT_ATOMS: atom_id res chain seq x y z
N MET A 1 6.61 30.04 -15.35
CA MET A 1 7.23 29.56 -14.10
C MET A 1 6.51 28.27 -13.77
N THR A 2 7.13 27.11 -14.00
CA THR A 2 6.53 25.82 -13.64
C THR A 2 6.51 25.72 -12.12
N GLU A 3 5.35 25.49 -11.52
CA GLU A 3 5.25 25.21 -10.08
C GLU A 3 6.15 24.00 -9.76
N GLU A 4 6.97 24.13 -8.72
CA GLU A 4 7.85 23.05 -8.27
C GLU A 4 6.99 21.95 -7.62
N GLN A 5 7.09 20.71 -8.13
CA GLN A 5 6.35 19.58 -7.57
C GLN A 5 6.80 19.30 -6.12
N THR A 6 5.83 19.07 -5.23
CA THR A 6 6.09 18.64 -3.84
C THR A 6 6.73 17.25 -3.81
N ALA A 7 7.37 16.89 -2.69
CA ALA A 7 7.91 15.53 -2.49
C ALA A 7 6.82 14.46 -2.66
N PHE A 8 5.61 14.72 -2.18
CA PHE A 8 4.44 13.88 -2.38
C PHE A 8 4.04 13.74 -3.86
N GLN A 9 4.00 14.84 -4.62
CA GLN A 9 3.69 14.81 -6.05
C GLN A 9 4.75 14.08 -6.88
N LYS A 10 6.00 14.04 -6.42
CA LYS A 10 7.08 13.28 -7.07
C LYS A 10 6.94 11.77 -6.88
N VAL A 11 6.34 11.31 -5.78
CA VAL A 11 6.17 9.87 -5.50
C VAL A 11 4.84 9.32 -5.99
N ILE A 12 3.75 10.08 -5.92
CA ILE A 12 2.43 9.62 -6.39
C ILE A 12 2.30 9.87 -7.89
N THR A 13 2.62 8.85 -8.69
CA THR A 13 2.56 8.93 -10.16
C THR A 13 1.16 8.70 -10.73
N ARG A 14 0.29 8.00 -9.99
CA ARG A 14 -1.14 7.82 -10.30
C ARG A 14 -1.96 7.79 -9.01
N SER A 15 -3.10 8.48 -8.99
CA SER A 15 -4.09 8.35 -7.93
C SER A 15 -4.92 7.07 -8.11
N TYR A 16 -5.30 6.40 -7.01
CA TYR A 16 -6.27 5.30 -7.09
C TYR A 16 -7.63 5.72 -7.66
N THR A 17 -7.99 7.01 -7.61
CA THR A 17 -9.21 7.53 -8.26
C THR A 17 -9.13 7.52 -9.77
N ASP A 18 -7.93 7.45 -10.32
CA ASP A 18 -7.64 7.48 -11.76
C ASP A 18 -7.29 6.07 -12.27
N VAL A 19 -7.62 5.04 -11.50
CA VAL A 19 -7.50 3.63 -11.91
C VAL A 19 -8.82 3.23 -12.54
N ASP A 20 -8.77 2.77 -13.79
CA ASP A 20 -9.94 2.31 -14.51
C ASP A 20 -10.55 1.06 -13.85
N VAL A 21 -11.85 1.12 -13.62
CA VAL A 21 -12.67 -0.01 -13.13
C VAL A 21 -13.78 -0.27 -14.13
N GLY A 22 -13.59 -1.31 -14.93
CA GLY A 22 -14.52 -1.74 -15.98
C GLY A 22 -15.42 -2.89 -15.53
N SER A 23 -16.24 -3.38 -16.46
CA SER A 23 -17.08 -4.58 -16.25
C SER A 23 -16.26 -5.82 -15.93
N ASP A 24 -15.05 -5.90 -16.48
CA ASP A 24 -14.14 -7.03 -16.34
C ASP A 24 -13.16 -6.87 -15.17
N GLY A 25 -13.25 -5.78 -14.41
CA GLY A 25 -12.46 -5.55 -13.21
C GLY A 25 -11.55 -4.31 -13.22
N ILE A 26 -10.61 -4.31 -12.29
CA ILE A 26 -9.64 -3.22 -12.05
C ILE A 26 -8.45 -3.39 -13.00
N ASP A 27 -8.09 -2.35 -13.76
CA ASP A 27 -6.91 -2.38 -14.63
C ASP A 27 -5.63 -2.69 -13.85
N THR A 28 -4.97 -3.80 -14.22
CA THR A 28 -3.80 -4.32 -13.49
C THR A 28 -2.63 -3.36 -13.55
N ALA A 29 -2.35 -2.75 -14.71
CA ALA A 29 -1.18 -1.90 -14.88
C ALA A 29 -1.33 -0.60 -14.09
N GLN A 30 -2.50 0.03 -14.18
CA GLN A 30 -2.84 1.26 -13.47
C GLN A 30 -2.87 1.04 -11.96
N PHE A 31 -3.45 -0.07 -11.50
CA PHE A 31 -3.45 -0.42 -10.07
C PHE A 31 -2.02 -0.60 -9.52
N LEU A 32 -1.15 -1.30 -10.27
CA LEU A 32 0.24 -1.49 -9.84
C LEU A 32 1.03 -0.18 -9.83
N GLU A 33 0.80 0.71 -10.79
CA GLU A 33 1.40 2.06 -10.82
C GLU A 33 0.97 2.90 -9.61
N ALA A 34 -0.33 2.98 -9.33
CA ALA A 34 -0.85 3.69 -8.17
C ALA A 34 -0.28 3.10 -6.85
N THR A 35 -0.12 1.78 -6.81
CA THR A 35 0.43 1.09 -5.64
C THR A 35 1.92 1.33 -5.46
N ASP A 36 2.72 1.39 -6.52
CA ASP A 36 4.13 1.78 -6.42
C ASP A 36 4.26 3.17 -5.80
N GLY A 37 3.45 4.14 -6.26
CA GLY A 37 3.47 5.49 -5.71
C GLY A 37 3.11 5.55 -4.23
N MET A 38 2.06 4.83 -3.84
CA MET A 38 1.67 4.69 -2.43
C MET A 38 2.79 4.07 -1.59
N ILE A 39 3.45 3.01 -2.07
CA ILE A 39 4.57 2.38 -1.36
C ILE A 39 5.75 3.36 -1.22
N ASN A 40 6.04 4.16 -2.24
CA ASN A 40 7.10 5.17 -2.21
C ASN A 40 6.78 6.33 -1.24
N MET A 41 5.51 6.58 -0.93
CA MET A 41 5.13 7.56 0.10
C MET A 41 5.69 7.19 1.48
N PHE A 42 5.95 5.91 1.77
CA PHE A 42 6.60 5.53 3.04
C PHE A 42 8.01 6.10 3.18
N ASP A 43 8.70 6.45 2.09
CA ASP A 43 10.01 7.12 2.17
C ASP A 43 9.87 8.54 2.76
N LEU A 44 8.70 9.16 2.60
CA LEU A 44 8.37 10.48 3.17
C LEU A 44 8.11 10.44 4.68
N PHE A 45 7.98 9.24 5.26
CA PHE A 45 7.87 9.08 6.72
C PHE A 45 9.20 9.34 7.43
N GLY A 46 10.32 9.39 6.70
CA GLY A 46 11.64 9.70 7.27
C GLY A 46 12.15 8.68 8.30
N SER A 47 11.51 7.50 8.37
CA SER A 47 11.81 6.45 9.35
C SER A 47 12.02 5.12 8.64
N SER A 48 13.17 4.48 8.88
CA SER A 48 13.47 3.14 8.37
C SER A 48 12.57 2.06 8.98
N ALA A 49 11.79 2.39 10.00
CA ALA A 49 10.86 1.47 10.66
C ALA A 49 9.79 0.92 9.71
N PHE A 50 9.40 1.69 8.68
CA PHE A 50 8.44 1.26 7.68
C PHE A 50 9.03 0.43 6.54
N SER A 51 10.36 0.24 6.50
CA SER A 51 11.01 -0.59 5.48
C SER A 51 10.48 -2.03 5.46
N VAL A 52 10.02 -2.55 6.60
CA VAL A 52 9.39 -3.88 6.69
C VAL A 52 8.06 -3.91 5.96
N VAL A 53 7.20 -2.90 6.18
CA VAL A 53 5.90 -2.77 5.50
C VAL A 53 6.11 -2.55 4.01
N GLN A 54 7.01 -1.62 3.65
CA GLN A 54 7.35 -1.30 2.28
C GLN A 54 7.88 -2.52 1.52
N SER A 55 8.76 -3.31 2.14
CA SER A 55 9.33 -4.53 1.56
C SER A 55 8.26 -5.60 1.33
N ASP A 56 7.37 -5.83 2.31
CA ASP A 56 6.26 -6.78 2.16
C ASP A 56 5.36 -6.41 0.98
N MET A 57 4.90 -5.16 0.93
CA MET A 57 4.04 -4.68 -0.15
C MET A 57 4.74 -4.72 -1.51
N SER A 58 6.00 -4.27 -1.58
CA SER A 58 6.80 -4.29 -2.80
C SER A 58 7.01 -5.71 -3.34
N ASN A 59 7.21 -6.69 -2.45
CA ASN A 59 7.37 -8.09 -2.86
C ASN A 59 6.06 -8.67 -3.39
N ASN A 60 4.92 -8.29 -2.83
CA ASN A 60 3.61 -8.69 -3.36
C ASN A 60 3.34 -8.05 -4.72
N VAL A 61 3.59 -6.75 -4.87
CA VAL A 61 3.52 -6.03 -6.15
C VAL A 61 4.40 -6.71 -7.22
N LYS A 62 5.65 -7.07 -6.88
CA LYS A 62 6.55 -7.79 -7.81
C LYS A 62 5.98 -9.11 -8.31
N LYS A 63 5.33 -9.90 -7.44
CA LYS A 63 4.71 -11.18 -7.82
C LYS A 63 3.53 -10.97 -8.77
N ILE A 64 2.68 -9.97 -8.49
CA ILE A 64 1.52 -9.64 -9.36
C ILE A 64 2.02 -9.14 -10.71
N ARG A 65 3.00 -8.22 -10.71
CA ARG A 65 3.61 -7.68 -11.92
C ARG A 65 4.28 -8.76 -12.77
N ALA A 66 4.99 -9.70 -12.15
CA ALA A 66 5.60 -10.82 -12.87
C ALA A 66 4.54 -11.63 -13.63
N ARG A 67 3.42 -11.94 -12.98
CA ARG A 67 2.30 -12.65 -13.62
C ARG A 67 1.67 -11.83 -14.74
N PHE A 68 1.40 -10.55 -14.50
CA PHE A 68 0.87 -9.63 -15.52
C PHE A 68 1.73 -9.61 -16.80
N LEU A 69 3.06 -9.49 -16.64
CA LEU A 69 4.00 -9.39 -17.75
C LEU A 69 4.12 -10.68 -18.60
N GLU A 70 3.66 -11.83 -18.10
CA GLU A 70 3.60 -13.06 -18.91
C GLU A 70 2.60 -12.95 -20.08
N SER A 71 1.49 -12.23 -19.89
CA SER A 71 0.50 -11.96 -20.93
C SER A 71 -0.38 -10.75 -20.57
N PRO A 72 0.07 -9.51 -20.85
CA PRO A 72 -0.63 -8.29 -20.43
C PRO A 72 -2.08 -8.19 -20.92
N LEU A 73 -2.39 -8.75 -22.08
CA LEU A 73 -3.75 -8.76 -22.63
C LEU A 73 -4.66 -9.76 -21.89
N GLU A 74 -4.15 -10.92 -21.48
CA GLU A 74 -4.94 -11.91 -20.75
C GLU A 74 -5.10 -11.58 -19.26
N TYR A 75 -4.19 -10.77 -18.72
CA TYR A 75 -4.15 -10.35 -17.32
C TYR A 75 -4.42 -8.85 -17.17
N SER A 76 -5.17 -8.28 -18.11
CA SER A 76 -5.45 -6.84 -18.20
C SER A 76 -6.16 -6.29 -16.96
N THR A 77 -6.96 -7.12 -16.28
CA THR A 77 -7.55 -6.79 -14.97
C THR A 77 -7.10 -7.76 -13.88
N LEU A 78 -7.14 -7.30 -12.63
CA LEU A 78 -6.80 -8.13 -11.46
C LEU A 78 -7.71 -9.36 -11.36
N GLU A 79 -8.98 -9.19 -11.69
CA GLU A 79 -10.01 -10.23 -11.71
C GLU A 79 -9.72 -11.28 -12.78
N LEU A 80 -9.38 -10.88 -14.01
CA LEU A 80 -8.99 -11.81 -15.08
C LEU A 80 -7.71 -12.58 -14.70
N LEU A 81 -6.72 -11.89 -14.13
CA LEU A 81 -5.49 -12.50 -13.61
C LEU A 81 -5.81 -13.58 -12.57
N MET A 82 -6.65 -13.27 -11.57
CA MET A 82 -7.05 -14.25 -10.54
C MET A 82 -7.87 -15.40 -11.13
N ALA A 83 -8.81 -15.13 -12.03
CA ALA A 83 -9.62 -16.15 -12.68
C ALA A 83 -8.75 -17.16 -13.43
N LYS A 84 -7.70 -16.70 -14.10
CA LYS A 84 -6.73 -17.54 -14.80
C LYS A 84 -5.85 -18.35 -13.84
N GLU A 85 -5.53 -17.83 -12.65
CA GLU A 85 -4.82 -18.60 -11.62
C GLU A 85 -5.72 -19.59 -10.87
N ALA A 86 -7.05 -19.44 -10.91
CA ALA A 86 -7.98 -20.23 -10.09
C ALA A 86 -7.85 -21.75 -10.30
N HIS A 87 -7.46 -22.20 -11.49
CA HIS A 87 -7.27 -23.63 -11.78
C HIS A 87 -5.86 -24.15 -11.46
N LEU A 88 -4.93 -23.27 -11.11
CA LEU A 88 -3.54 -23.63 -10.83
C LEU A 88 -3.37 -24.13 -9.39
N LYS A 89 -2.45 -25.08 -9.22
CA LYS A 89 -2.02 -25.55 -7.89
C LYS A 89 -1.28 -24.46 -7.10
N ARG A 90 -0.57 -23.58 -7.79
CA ARG A 90 0.15 -22.43 -7.21
C ARG A 90 -0.45 -21.16 -7.79
N ARG A 91 -0.97 -20.30 -6.92
CA ARG A 91 -1.66 -19.05 -7.28
C ARG A 91 -0.90 -17.86 -6.72
N LEU A 92 0.33 -17.68 -7.21
CA LEU A 92 1.30 -16.80 -6.58
C LEU A 92 0.86 -15.33 -6.64
N ALA A 93 0.26 -14.90 -7.76
CA ALA A 93 -0.20 -13.52 -7.89
C ALA A 93 -1.51 -13.29 -7.13
N THR A 94 -2.40 -14.28 -7.08
CA THR A 94 -3.64 -14.24 -6.29
C THR A 94 -3.33 -14.14 -4.79
N GLU A 95 -2.39 -14.96 -4.30
CA GLU A 95 -1.94 -14.88 -2.91
C GLU A 95 -1.25 -13.54 -2.62
N ALA A 96 -0.41 -13.07 -3.54
CA ALA A 96 0.22 -11.75 -3.41
C ALA A 96 -0.81 -10.62 -3.37
N LEU A 97 -1.85 -10.68 -4.20
CA LEU A 97 -2.93 -9.69 -4.21
C LEU A 97 -3.74 -9.71 -2.91
N LEU A 98 -3.96 -10.89 -2.32
CA LEU A 98 -4.62 -11.00 -1.00
C LEU A 98 -3.81 -10.26 0.08
N TRP A 99 -2.51 -10.49 0.15
CA TRP A 99 -1.65 -9.82 1.13
C TRP A 99 -1.50 -8.33 0.84
N LEU A 100 -1.36 -7.96 -0.43
CA LEU A 100 -1.31 -6.55 -0.83
C LEU A 100 -2.58 -5.81 -0.47
N LYS A 101 -3.76 -6.40 -0.71
CA LYS A 101 -5.06 -5.83 -0.31
C LYS A 101 -5.12 -5.57 1.20
N ARG A 102 -4.61 -6.50 2.02
CA ARG A 102 -4.56 -6.31 3.49
C ARG A 102 -3.61 -5.19 3.89
N GLY A 103 -2.45 -5.09 3.23
CA GLY A 103 -1.51 -3.98 3.43
C GLY A 103 -2.11 -2.64 3.03
N LEU A 104 -2.84 -2.59 1.91
CA LEU A 104 -3.53 -1.38 1.46
C LEU A 104 -4.66 -0.97 2.40
N ASP A 105 -5.45 -1.93 2.90
CA ASP A 105 -6.50 -1.68 3.89
C ASP A 105 -5.92 -1.13 5.21
N PHE A 106 -4.81 -1.72 5.67
CA PHE A 106 -4.03 -1.19 6.80
C PHE A 106 -3.61 0.27 6.57
N THR A 107 -3.00 0.58 5.43
CA THR A 107 -2.53 1.94 5.13
C THR A 107 -3.69 2.93 5.03
N ALA A 108 -4.77 2.56 4.32
CA ALA A 108 -5.94 3.39 4.16
C ALA A 108 -6.59 3.70 5.52
N GLN A 109 -6.83 2.69 6.36
CA GLN A 109 -7.40 2.90 7.70
C GLN A 109 -6.48 3.74 8.57
N SER A 110 -5.16 3.51 8.54
CA SER A 110 -4.18 4.29 9.31
C SER A 110 -4.25 5.78 8.97
N LEU A 111 -4.24 6.11 7.67
CA LEU A 111 -4.30 7.50 7.20
C LEU A 111 -5.66 8.13 7.48
N MET A 112 -6.76 7.39 7.29
CA MET A 112 -8.11 7.87 7.60
C MET A 112 -8.30 8.15 9.09
N HIS A 113 -7.79 7.28 9.97
CA HIS A 113 -7.77 7.53 11.42
C HIS A 113 -6.98 8.80 11.75
N SER A 114 -5.81 8.97 11.14
CA SER A 114 -4.98 10.16 11.33
C SER A 114 -5.72 11.42 10.87
N ILE A 115 -6.39 11.41 9.73
CA ILE A 115 -7.15 12.57 9.22
C ILE A 115 -8.33 12.90 10.14
N ASN A 116 -9.09 11.89 10.58
CA ASN A 116 -10.29 12.09 11.38
C ASN A 116 -10.01 12.47 12.85
N ASN A 117 -8.79 12.22 13.35
CA ASN A 117 -8.39 12.48 14.74
C ASN A 117 -7.14 13.37 14.77
N PRO A 118 -7.25 14.67 14.46
CA PRO A 118 -6.09 15.55 14.29
C PRO A 118 -5.25 15.78 15.55
N SER A 119 -5.80 15.46 16.73
CA SER A 119 -5.11 15.52 18.02
C SER A 119 -4.28 14.27 18.36
N GLU A 120 -4.37 13.20 17.55
CA GLU A 120 -3.67 11.94 17.80
C GLU A 120 -2.37 11.83 16.99
N GLU A 121 -1.35 11.22 17.61
CA GLU A 121 -0.11 10.87 16.94
C GLU A 121 -0.30 9.68 15.98
N LEU A 122 0.54 9.62 14.94
CA LEU A 122 0.47 8.56 13.92
C LEU A 122 0.58 7.16 14.51
N THR A 123 1.41 6.98 15.55
CA THR A 123 1.53 5.70 16.27
C THR A 123 0.18 5.16 16.74
N VAL A 124 -0.73 6.03 17.21
CA VAL A 124 -2.07 5.61 17.65
C VAL A 124 -2.90 5.14 16.46
N SER A 125 -2.97 5.96 15.41
CA SER A 125 -3.74 5.65 14.20
C SER A 125 -3.27 4.36 13.52
N PHE A 126 -1.95 4.19 13.37
CA PHE A 126 -1.35 3.00 12.77
C PHE A 126 -1.53 1.76 13.65
N SER A 127 -1.44 1.89 14.98
CA SER A 127 -1.64 0.76 15.88
C SER A 127 -3.08 0.25 15.86
N LEU A 128 -4.07 1.16 15.85
CA LEU A 128 -5.48 0.81 15.75
C LEU A 128 -5.80 0.10 14.42
N ALA A 129 -5.33 0.66 13.31
CA ALA A 129 -5.52 0.05 12.00
C ALA A 129 -4.84 -1.32 11.90
N TYR A 130 -3.65 -1.50 12.48
CA TYR A 130 -2.97 -2.79 12.48
C TYR A 130 -3.77 -3.88 13.19
N ASP A 131 -4.34 -3.55 14.35
CA ASP A 131 -5.11 -4.48 15.16
C ASP A 131 -6.36 -5.01 14.43
N THR A 132 -6.99 -4.19 13.60
CA THR A 132 -8.21 -4.54 12.84
C THR A 132 -7.93 -5.19 11.49
N THR A 133 -6.73 -5.00 10.91
CA THR A 133 -6.42 -5.42 9.52
C THR A 133 -5.41 -6.57 9.45
N LEU A 134 -4.13 -6.31 9.74
CA LEU A 134 -3.03 -7.24 9.51
C LEU A 134 -2.81 -8.21 10.68
N ARG A 135 -3.02 -7.75 11.92
CA ARG A 135 -2.75 -8.55 13.13
C ARG A 135 -3.46 -9.91 13.16
N PRO A 136 -4.73 -10.06 12.74
CA PRO A 136 -5.40 -11.36 12.69
C PRO A 136 -4.69 -12.36 11.77
N HIS A 137 -3.94 -11.88 10.78
CA HIS A 137 -3.26 -12.69 9.76
C HIS A 137 -1.76 -12.89 10.03
N HIS A 138 -1.15 -12.05 10.87
CA HIS A 138 0.26 -12.20 11.25
C HIS A 138 0.47 -13.27 12.32
N SER A 139 1.50 -14.10 12.12
CA SER A 139 1.94 -15.09 13.09
C SER A 139 2.50 -14.42 14.35
N PHE A 140 2.63 -15.20 15.43
CA PHE A 140 3.21 -14.70 16.69
C PHE A 140 4.66 -14.19 16.54
N ILE A 141 5.37 -14.59 15.46
CA ILE A 141 6.72 -14.15 15.14
C ILE A 141 6.71 -12.83 14.36
N VAL A 142 5.73 -12.61 13.49
CA VAL A 142 5.63 -11.39 12.66
C VAL A 142 5.05 -10.22 13.46
N ARG A 143 4.12 -10.50 14.40
CA ARG A 143 3.43 -9.45 15.18
C ARG A 143 4.38 -8.48 15.89
N PRO A 144 5.44 -8.93 16.60
CA PRO A 144 6.37 -8.02 17.26
C PRO A 144 7.11 -7.08 16.29
N VAL A 145 7.44 -7.54 15.10
CA VAL A 145 8.15 -6.73 14.08
C VAL A 145 7.28 -5.56 13.64
N PHE A 146 6.01 -5.83 13.34
CA PHE A 146 5.07 -4.77 12.97
C PHE A 146 4.80 -3.82 14.14
N ASN A 147 4.61 -4.32 15.36
CA ASN A 147 4.44 -3.46 16.53
C ASN A 147 5.62 -2.49 16.72
N LEU A 148 6.85 -2.93 16.45
CA LEU A 148 8.02 -2.05 16.47
C LEU A 148 7.94 -0.99 15.37
N ALA A 149 7.49 -1.36 14.16
CA ALA A 149 7.30 -0.43 13.05
C ALA A 149 6.29 0.68 13.41
N MET A 150 5.13 0.33 13.97
CA MET A 150 4.14 1.33 14.40
C MET A 150 4.67 2.24 15.52
N ASN A 151 5.41 1.69 16.49
CA ASN A 151 5.99 2.50 17.57
C ASN A 151 7.09 3.46 17.09
N ALA A 152 7.60 3.28 15.87
CA ALA A 152 8.58 4.13 15.24
C ALA A 152 7.99 4.94 14.07
N CYS A 153 6.67 5.18 14.10
CA CYS A 153 6.07 6.24 13.29
C CYS A 153 6.74 7.58 13.56
N PRO A 154 6.91 8.43 12.54
CA PRO A 154 7.30 9.82 12.76
C PRO A 154 6.24 10.55 13.58
N TRP A 155 6.63 11.70 14.14
CA TRP A 155 5.66 12.63 14.70
C TRP A 155 4.68 13.05 13.61
N ARG A 156 3.40 13.17 13.99
CA ARG A 156 2.34 13.60 13.08
C ARG A 156 2.73 14.84 12.29
N LYS A 157 3.22 15.86 13.02
CA LYS A 157 3.62 17.14 12.43
C LYS A 157 4.64 16.95 11.31
N ASP A 158 5.73 16.24 11.59
CA ASP A 158 6.82 16.01 10.63
C ASP A 158 6.32 15.28 9.37
N PHE A 159 5.44 14.28 9.54
CA PHE A 159 4.85 13.57 8.42
C PHE A 159 4.02 14.49 7.51
N TYR A 160 3.09 15.27 8.08
CA TYR A 160 2.22 16.15 7.29
C TYR A 160 3.03 17.27 6.60
N GLU A 161 4.05 17.82 7.28
CA GLU A 161 5.00 18.75 6.68
C GLU A 161 5.74 18.12 5.49
N ASN A 162 6.24 16.88 5.63
CA ASN A 162 6.98 16.18 4.56
C ASN A 162 6.13 15.88 3.32
N ILE A 163 4.82 15.61 3.48
CA ILE A 163 3.92 15.40 2.35
C ILE A 163 3.33 16.71 1.80
N GLY A 164 3.73 17.87 2.33
CA GLY A 164 3.31 19.19 1.85
C GLY A 164 1.92 19.61 2.30
N VAL A 165 1.40 19.03 3.38
CA VAL A 165 0.13 19.42 4.01
C VAL A 165 0.44 20.24 5.25
N GLN A 166 0.24 21.55 5.17
CA GLN A 166 0.36 22.42 6.35
C GLN A 166 -0.94 22.35 7.16
N ASN A 167 -0.83 21.96 8.44
CA ASN A 167 -1.92 22.10 9.43
C ASN A 167 -1.96 23.52 9.98
#